data_AF-A0A7J5EGD7-F1
#
_entry.id   AF-A0A7J5EGD7-F1
#
_cell.length_a   1.000
_cell.length_b   1.000
_cell.length_c   1.000
_cell.angle_alpha   90.00
_cell.angle_beta   90.00
_cell.angle_gamma   90.00
#
_symmetry.space_group_name_H-M   'P 1'
#
loop_
_entity.id
_entity.type
_entity.pdbx_description
1 polymer ?
#
loop_
_entity_poly.entity_id
_entity_poly.type
_entity_poly.pdbx_seq_one_letter_code
_entity_poly.pdbx_strand_id
1 'polypeptide(L)'
;HHAAGDLHRHAGEHGAGAGGREEPLALRKLDVRVTTAGDQAMTEVEHVFYNPTAEMREGTFRFPVPDGAVLTGMAMEISGRMMEGEIVEREKARAVYEKIVDEMQDPALLEWEQGNWFKLRVFPIEATAEKRVVIRYTTPLARAADGWTYDYTVGFPEDGAAATTIGALTVTVDGKVAATETDVTSGLDLSVPVTATIAPVMREVKADGTYTAVRVAPDPSRFGGRTALARGPRRIAVVFDTSRSSLEGRPLQLELLQATLGELRPDDRFVVLASDVTVTPHATEMVAASAAAATDAVAFLEGIEPDGASDLAAALTAAAALRPTDVIYIGDGVPTWGELGKA
;
A
#
# COMPACT_ATOMS: atom_id res chain seq x y z
N HIS A 1 -40.51 -5.23 45.32
CA HIS A 1 -39.67 -6.23 44.64
C HIS A 1 -39.78 -5.99 43.14
N HIS A 2 -38.91 -5.13 42.59
CA HIS A 2 -37.59 -5.41 42.02
C HIS A 2 -37.65 -6.05 40.62
N ALA A 3 -37.28 -5.26 39.60
CA ALA A 3 -36.24 -5.60 38.63
C ALA A 3 -35.99 -4.37 37.72
N ALA A 4 -34.82 -3.74 37.90
CA ALA A 4 -34.22 -2.79 36.97
C ALA A 4 -32.78 -3.27 36.76
N GLY A 5 -32.36 -3.45 35.51
CA GLY A 5 -31.00 -3.81 35.14
C GLY A 5 -30.35 -2.61 34.46
N ASP A 6 -29.28 -2.10 35.06
CA ASP A 6 -28.36 -1.14 34.45
C ASP A 6 -26.96 -1.78 34.40
N LEU A 7 -26.44 -1.97 33.19
CA LEU A 7 -25.07 -2.38 32.94
C LEU A 7 -24.15 -1.15 33.04
N HIS A 8 -23.25 -1.18 34.02
CA HIS A 8 -22.10 -0.29 34.12
C HIS A 8 -21.12 -0.54 32.97
N ARG A 9 -20.75 0.52 32.24
CA ARG A 9 -19.48 0.60 31.51
C ARG A 9 -18.55 1.55 32.28
N HIS A 10 -17.46 1.02 32.80
CA HIS A 10 -16.34 1.80 33.30
C HIS A 10 -15.61 2.45 32.10
N ALA A 11 -15.71 3.77 31.98
CA ALA A 11 -14.77 4.56 31.21
C ALA A 11 -13.60 4.93 32.13
N GLY A 12 -12.38 4.52 31.76
CA GLY A 12 -11.16 4.99 32.40
C GLY A 12 -10.92 6.45 32.01
N GLU A 13 -10.85 7.32 33.01
CA GLU A 13 -10.38 8.70 32.88
C GLU A 13 -8.88 8.69 32.56
N HIS A 14 -8.50 9.07 31.34
CA HIS A 14 -7.17 9.57 31.03
C HIS A 14 -7.27 11.06 30.69
N GLY A 15 -6.54 11.86 31.47
CA GLY A 15 -6.63 13.31 31.51
C GLY A 15 -6.36 13.99 30.18
N ALA A 16 -7.22 14.94 29.85
CA ALA A 16 -7.05 15.87 28.75
C ALA A 16 -5.86 16.80 29.03
N GLY A 17 -4.72 16.50 28.42
CA GLY A 17 -3.66 17.47 28.16
C GLY A 17 -4.11 18.40 27.02
N ALA A 18 -4.06 19.70 27.25
CA ALA A 18 -4.42 20.74 26.30
C ALA A 18 -3.47 20.73 25.08
N GLY A 19 -3.88 20.05 24.01
CA GLY A 19 -3.36 20.27 22.65
C GLY A 19 -4.46 20.95 21.84
N GLY A 20 -4.24 22.18 21.39
CA GLY A 20 -5.17 22.87 20.49
C GLY A 20 -5.44 22.00 19.27
N ARG A 21 -6.72 21.79 18.93
CA ARG A 21 -7.09 21.21 17.64
C ARG A 21 -6.64 22.22 16.57
N GLU A 22 -5.49 21.99 15.95
CA GLU A 22 -5.09 22.71 14.75
C GLU A 22 -6.18 22.49 13.70
N GLU A 23 -6.76 23.57 13.17
CA GLU A 23 -7.70 23.46 12.07
C GLU A 23 -6.95 22.90 10.85
N PRO A 24 -7.36 21.74 10.32
CA PRO A 24 -6.60 21.06 9.28
C PRO A 24 -6.66 21.88 7.98
N LEU A 25 -5.52 21.93 7.28
CA LEU A 25 -5.48 22.42 5.91
C LEU A 25 -6.37 21.54 5.02
N ALA A 26 -7.12 22.17 4.12
CA ALA A 26 -8.03 21.45 3.23
C ALA A 26 -7.34 21.16 1.88
N LEU A 27 -7.42 19.93 1.39
CA LEU A 27 -7.04 19.59 0.02
C LEU A 27 -8.21 19.93 -0.92
N ARG A 28 -8.16 21.09 -1.57
CA ARG A 28 -9.24 21.61 -2.41
C ARG A 28 -9.33 20.89 -3.75
N LYS A 29 -8.18 20.58 -4.35
CA LYS A 29 -8.11 20.01 -5.68
C LYS A 29 -6.95 19.03 -5.79
N LEU A 30 -7.22 17.94 -6.50
CA LEU A 30 -6.26 16.94 -6.95
C LEU A 30 -6.42 16.75 -8.47
N ASP A 31 -5.39 17.05 -9.25
CA ASP A 31 -5.40 16.92 -10.70
C ASP A 31 -4.24 16.03 -11.14
N VAL A 32 -4.62 14.82 -11.55
CA VAL A 32 -3.73 13.71 -11.85
C VAL A 32 -3.64 13.60 -13.36
N ARG A 33 -2.46 13.89 -13.91
CA ARG A 33 -2.19 13.81 -15.35
C ARG A 33 -1.19 12.70 -15.61
N VAL A 34 -1.58 11.75 -16.44
CA VAL A 34 -0.83 10.54 -16.74
C VAL A 34 -0.53 10.50 -18.22
N THR A 35 0.74 10.29 -18.55
CA THR A 35 1.19 9.97 -19.90
C THR A 35 1.78 8.57 -19.89
N THR A 36 1.24 7.68 -20.71
CA THR A 36 1.74 6.31 -20.82
C THR A 36 2.80 6.21 -21.91
N ALA A 37 3.88 5.51 -21.60
CA ALA A 37 4.98 5.24 -22.52
C ALA A 37 5.39 3.79 -22.33
N GLY A 38 4.86 2.91 -23.19
CA GLY A 38 5.07 1.49 -23.02
C GLY A 38 4.34 0.96 -21.81
N ASP A 39 5.01 0.14 -21.00
CA ASP A 39 4.46 -0.38 -19.73
C ASP A 39 4.73 0.55 -18.54
N GLN A 40 5.11 1.80 -18.80
CA GLN A 40 5.30 2.82 -17.78
C GLN A 40 4.25 3.91 -17.90
N ALA A 41 3.85 4.45 -16.76
CA ALA A 41 3.05 5.66 -16.61
C ALA A 41 3.91 6.75 -16.00
N MET A 42 3.97 7.91 -16.66
CA MET A 42 4.52 9.15 -16.11
C MET A 42 3.36 9.95 -15.52
N THR A 43 3.34 10.11 -14.21
CA THR A 43 2.26 10.79 -13.51
C THR A 43 2.73 12.12 -12.95
N GLU A 44 1.95 13.17 -13.18
CA GLU A 44 2.02 14.46 -12.51
C GLU A 44 0.76 14.64 -11.67
N VAL A 45 0.92 14.87 -10.37
CA VAL A 45 -0.18 15.10 -9.43
C VAL A 45 -0.09 16.52 -8.88
N GLU A 46 -1.01 17.37 -9.31
CA GLU A 46 -1.17 18.73 -8.79
C GLU A 46 -2.12 18.72 -7.59
N HIS A 47 -1.59 19.13 -6.45
CA HIS A 47 -2.29 19.31 -5.19
C HIS A 47 -2.52 20.81 -4.94
N VAL A 48 -3.75 21.17 -4.61
CA VAL A 48 -4.10 22.53 -4.18
C VAL A 48 -4.55 22.49 -2.73
N PHE A 49 -3.68 22.93 -1.84
CA PHE A 49 -3.96 23.05 -0.42
C PHE A 49 -4.56 24.41 -0.12
N TYR A 50 -5.49 24.49 0.84
CA TYR A 50 -6.09 25.74 1.30
C TYR A 50 -5.95 25.88 2.80
N ASN A 51 -5.45 27.02 3.24
CA ASN A 51 -5.39 27.39 4.65
C ASN A 51 -6.65 28.19 5.03
N PRO A 52 -7.60 27.61 5.78
CA PRO A 52 -8.82 28.32 6.19
C PRO A 52 -8.56 29.34 7.31
N THR A 53 -7.40 29.30 7.97
CA THR A 53 -7.12 30.12 9.15
C THR A 53 -6.69 31.53 8.77
N ALA A 54 -6.81 32.45 9.74
CA ALA A 54 -6.37 33.84 9.60
C ALA A 54 -4.85 34.03 9.79
N GLU A 55 -4.10 32.94 9.99
CA GLU A 55 -2.67 32.95 10.24
C GLU A 55 -1.93 32.17 9.15
N MET A 56 -0.68 32.54 8.88
CA MET A 56 0.21 31.75 8.03
C MET A 56 0.52 30.42 8.71
N ARG A 57 0.46 29.32 7.96
CA ARG A 57 0.67 27.96 8.46
C ARG A 57 1.75 27.22 7.69
N GLU A 58 2.40 26.29 8.38
CA GLU A 58 3.11 25.18 7.75
C GLU A 58 2.13 24.01 7.59
N GLY A 59 2.19 23.32 6.45
CA GLY A 59 1.44 22.10 6.21
C GLY A 59 2.37 20.90 6.17
N THR A 60 2.02 19.83 6.89
CA THR A 60 2.64 18.51 6.72
C THR A 60 1.62 17.57 6.12
N PHE A 61 1.96 16.96 4.99
CA PHE A 61 1.10 16.05 4.24
C PHE A 61 1.80 14.72 4.08
N ARG A 62 1.04 13.63 4.14
CA ARG A 62 1.54 12.29 3.87
C ARG A 62 0.71 11.64 2.80
N PHE A 63 1.37 10.94 1.91
CA PHE A 63 0.72 10.21 0.85
C PHE A 63 1.53 8.96 0.49
N PRO A 64 0.84 7.87 0.11
CA PRO A 64 1.49 6.74 -0.51
C PRO A 64 1.86 7.10 -1.94
N VAL A 65 2.94 6.53 -2.43
CA VAL A 65 3.25 6.49 -3.86
C VAL A 65 3.03 5.04 -4.32
N PRO A 66 2.51 4.78 -5.54
CA PRO A 66 2.20 3.41 -5.94
C PRO A 66 3.40 2.46 -5.89
N ASP A 67 3.13 1.16 -5.75
CA ASP A 67 4.19 0.16 -5.72
C ASP A 67 5.01 0.18 -7.03
N GLY A 68 6.33 0.08 -6.88
CA GLY A 68 7.26 0.19 -8.01
C GLY A 68 7.41 1.60 -8.58
N ALA A 69 6.78 2.60 -7.97
CA ALA A 69 6.94 3.98 -8.40
C ALA A 69 8.33 4.54 -8.06
N VAL A 70 8.84 5.37 -8.96
CA VAL A 70 10.06 6.16 -8.76
C VAL A 70 9.67 7.62 -8.81
N LEU A 71 9.92 8.33 -7.71
CA LEU A 71 9.75 9.78 -7.67
C LEU A 71 10.77 10.45 -8.61
N THR A 72 10.29 11.28 -9.52
CA THR A 72 11.12 11.93 -10.55
C THR A 72 11.18 13.45 -10.40
N GLY A 73 10.27 14.06 -9.65
CA GLY A 73 10.36 15.48 -9.35
C GLY A 73 9.28 15.99 -8.41
N MET A 74 9.47 17.23 -7.96
CA MET A 74 8.48 18.00 -7.22
C MET A 74 8.62 19.46 -7.64
N ALA A 75 7.50 20.19 -7.71
CA ALA A 75 7.51 21.63 -7.88
C ALA A 75 6.48 22.26 -6.96
N MET A 76 6.71 23.50 -6.54
CA MET A 76 5.76 24.24 -5.72
C MET A 76 5.67 25.69 -6.17
N GLU A 77 4.47 26.25 -6.06
CA GLU A 77 4.24 27.66 -6.35
C GLU A 77 4.82 28.60 -5.29
N ILE A 78 5.69 29.51 -5.75
CA ILE A 78 6.26 30.62 -4.98
C ILE A 78 6.03 31.91 -5.76
N SER A 79 5.32 32.86 -5.15
CA SER A 79 5.01 34.17 -5.75
C SER A 79 4.41 34.05 -7.17
N GLY A 80 3.50 33.10 -7.36
CA GLY A 80 2.81 32.88 -8.64
C GLY A 80 3.59 32.09 -9.70
N ARG A 81 4.78 31.55 -9.36
CA ARG A 81 5.60 30.75 -10.27
C ARG A 81 5.90 29.37 -9.68
N MET A 82 5.81 28.34 -10.51
CA MET A 82 6.24 27.00 -10.13
C MET A 82 7.76 26.95 -10.03
N MET A 83 8.26 26.58 -8.87
CA MET A 83 9.68 26.41 -8.58
C MET A 83 9.94 24.93 -8.40
N GLU A 84 10.89 24.38 -9.18
CA GLU A 84 11.28 22.97 -9.10
C GLU A 84 12.08 22.73 -7.81
N GLY A 85 11.74 21.64 -7.11
CA GLY A 85 12.47 21.13 -5.97
C GLY A 85 13.60 20.19 -6.41
N GLU A 86 14.67 20.15 -5.63
CA GLU A 86 15.78 19.23 -5.86
C GLU A 86 15.53 17.91 -5.10
N ILE A 87 15.63 16.78 -5.81
CA ILE A 87 15.61 15.46 -5.17
C ILE A 87 17.00 15.17 -4.63
N VAL A 88 17.12 15.07 -3.31
CA VAL A 88 18.37 14.80 -2.61
C VAL A 88 18.30 13.46 -1.88
N GLU A 89 19.40 12.69 -1.91
CA GLU A 89 19.52 11.44 -1.14
C GLU A 89 19.43 11.71 0.37
N ARG A 90 18.77 10.82 1.12
CA ARG A 90 18.46 10.97 2.56
C ARG A 90 19.59 11.52 3.44
N GLU A 91 20.82 11.02 3.27
CA GLU A 91 21.98 11.43 4.08
C GLU A 91 22.54 12.80 3.65
N LYS A 92 22.47 13.12 2.36
CA LYS A 92 22.86 14.44 1.82
C LYS A 92 21.80 15.48 2.14
N ALA A 93 20.52 15.10 2.11
CA ALA A 93 19.39 15.96 2.47
C ALA A 93 19.61 16.56 3.84
N ARG A 94 19.92 15.75 4.87
CA ARG A 94 20.06 16.23 6.25
C ARG A 94 21.25 17.15 6.49
N ALA A 95 22.39 16.89 5.83
CA ALA A 95 23.60 17.70 5.98
C ALA A 95 23.60 18.99 5.14
N VAL A 96 22.91 18.98 3.99
CA VAL A 96 22.65 20.17 3.17
C VAL A 96 21.56 21.03 3.83
N TYR A 97 20.54 20.39 4.41
CA TYR A 97 19.43 21.01 5.14
C TYR A 97 19.93 21.89 6.30
N GLU A 98 20.74 21.36 7.22
CA GLU A 98 21.24 22.16 8.36
C GLU A 98 22.15 23.33 7.95
N LYS A 99 22.73 23.31 6.74
CA LYS A 99 23.63 24.36 6.23
C LYS A 99 22.94 25.44 5.37
N ILE A 100 21.81 25.12 4.74
CA ILE A 100 21.05 26.05 3.89
C ILE A 100 19.97 26.81 4.71
N VAL A 101 19.47 26.20 5.79
CA VAL A 101 18.37 26.69 6.64
C VAL A 101 18.64 28.04 7.32
N ASP A 102 19.88 28.48 7.46
CA ASP A 102 20.20 29.79 8.05
C ASP A 102 20.02 30.97 7.07
N GLU A 103 19.99 30.75 5.74
CA GLU A 103 19.93 31.83 4.74
C GLU A 103 18.76 31.73 3.74
N MET A 104 18.12 30.57 3.58
CA MET A 104 16.96 30.41 2.70
C MET A 104 15.81 29.67 3.39
N GLN A 105 14.65 30.34 3.46
CA GLN A 105 13.37 29.76 3.86
C GLN A 105 12.96 28.70 2.84
N ASP A 106 13.37 27.45 3.06
CA ASP A 106 13.04 26.34 2.17
C ASP A 106 11.53 26.06 2.20
N PRO A 107 10.83 26.26 1.08
CA PRO A 107 9.39 26.36 1.14
C PRO A 107 8.66 25.02 0.89
N ALA A 108 9.37 23.98 0.44
CA ALA A 108 8.88 22.60 0.44
C ALA A 108 9.99 21.56 0.61
N LEU A 109 9.72 20.51 1.38
CA LEU A 109 10.61 19.37 1.60
C LEU A 109 9.83 18.06 1.48
N LEU A 110 10.34 17.11 0.69
CA LEU A 110 9.75 15.78 0.53
C LEU A 110 10.72 14.71 1.04
N GLU A 111 10.26 13.91 1.98
CA GLU A 111 11.05 12.88 2.66
C GLU A 111 10.35 11.51 2.55
N TRP A 112 11.13 10.45 2.34
CA TRP A 112 10.64 9.09 2.49
C TRP A 112 10.55 8.73 3.98
N GLU A 113 9.40 8.21 4.43
CA GLU A 113 9.21 7.75 5.81
C GLU A 113 9.42 6.23 5.94
N GLN A 114 8.44 5.43 5.49
CA GLN A 114 8.46 3.96 5.56
C GLN A 114 7.64 3.35 4.43
N GLY A 115 8.11 2.21 3.89
CA GLY A 115 7.40 1.51 2.81
C GLY A 115 7.30 2.39 1.58
N ASN A 116 6.07 2.66 1.13
CA ASN A 116 5.76 3.53 0.00
C ASN A 116 5.24 4.92 0.43
N TRP A 117 5.35 5.28 1.72
CA TRP A 117 4.87 6.55 2.25
C TRP A 117 5.93 7.64 2.19
N PHE A 118 5.47 8.83 1.78
CA PHE A 118 6.26 10.04 1.74
C PHE A 118 5.60 11.15 2.56
N LYS A 119 6.45 11.95 3.21
CA LYS A 119 6.09 13.13 3.98
C LYS A 119 6.52 14.38 3.23
N LEU A 120 5.55 15.23 2.92
CA LEU A 120 5.74 16.54 2.33
C LEU A 120 5.51 17.63 3.38
N ARG A 121 6.49 18.49 3.59
CA ARG A 121 6.35 19.72 4.38
C ARG A 121 6.28 20.91 3.44
N VAL A 122 5.35 21.83 3.68
CA VAL A 122 5.06 22.98 2.82
C VAL A 122 4.94 24.23 3.67
N PHE A 123 5.73 25.24 3.35
CA PHE A 123 5.75 26.53 4.04
C PHE A 123 6.16 27.66 3.09
N PRO A 124 5.72 28.91 3.27
CA PRO A 124 4.54 29.30 4.02
C PRO A 124 3.26 29.07 3.21
N ILE A 125 2.18 28.66 3.88
CA ILE A 125 0.82 28.71 3.34
C ILE A 125 0.12 29.90 3.98
N GLU A 126 -0.05 30.97 3.20
CA GLU A 126 -0.62 32.24 3.67
C GLU A 126 -2.05 32.07 4.21
N ALA A 127 -2.45 32.98 5.10
CA ALA A 127 -3.81 33.00 5.66
C ALA A 127 -4.87 33.10 4.55
N THR A 128 -5.93 32.28 4.62
CA THR A 128 -7.03 32.27 3.64
C THR A 128 -6.59 32.10 2.18
N ALA A 129 -5.43 31.47 1.95
CA ALA A 129 -4.82 31.34 0.64
C ALA A 129 -4.63 29.88 0.23
N GLU A 130 -4.46 29.68 -1.08
CA GLU A 130 -4.11 28.39 -1.66
C GLU A 130 -2.59 28.24 -1.84
N LYS A 131 -2.13 27.00 -1.81
CA LYS A 131 -0.77 26.62 -2.18
C LYS A 131 -0.80 25.43 -3.13
N ARG A 132 -0.16 25.60 -4.29
CA ARG A 132 -0.05 24.56 -5.32
C ARG A 132 1.28 23.82 -5.19
N VAL A 133 1.19 22.50 -5.14
CA VAL A 133 2.34 21.59 -5.14
C VAL A 133 2.12 20.53 -6.21
N VAL A 134 3.14 20.24 -6.99
CA VAL A 134 3.12 19.23 -8.04
C VAL A 134 4.13 18.15 -7.66
N ILE A 135 3.68 16.90 -7.69
CA ILE A 135 4.54 15.73 -7.45
C ILE A 135 4.58 14.92 -8.74
N ARG A 136 5.77 14.48 -9.14
CA ARG A 136 5.99 13.70 -10.37
C ARG A 136 6.65 12.38 -10.05
N TYR A 137 6.13 11.31 -10.63
CA TYR A 137 6.69 9.98 -10.48
C TYR A 137 6.42 9.14 -11.73
N THR A 138 7.20 8.08 -11.89
CA THR A 138 6.97 7.04 -12.90
C THR A 138 6.58 5.74 -12.23
N THR A 139 5.58 5.03 -12.75
CA THR A 139 5.17 3.70 -12.25
C THR A 139 5.06 2.71 -13.40
N PRO A 140 5.32 1.42 -13.15
CA PRO A 140 4.84 0.37 -14.05
C PRO A 140 3.31 0.41 -14.12
N LEU A 141 2.75 0.14 -15.29
CA LEU A 141 1.33 -0.14 -15.45
C LEU A 141 1.01 -1.52 -14.84
N ALA A 142 -0.15 -1.65 -14.23
CA ALA A 142 -0.64 -2.93 -13.76
C ALA A 142 -1.17 -3.77 -14.93
N ARG A 143 -1.07 -5.10 -14.81
CA ARG A 143 -1.56 -6.03 -15.83
C ARG A 143 -2.87 -6.65 -15.38
N ALA A 144 -3.94 -6.34 -16.09
CA ALA A 144 -5.26 -6.92 -15.92
C ALA A 144 -5.50 -8.08 -16.91
N ALA A 145 -6.63 -8.78 -16.76
CA ALA A 145 -7.04 -9.85 -17.68
C ALA A 145 -7.16 -9.36 -19.14
N ASP A 146 -7.66 -8.13 -19.32
CA ASP A 146 -8.01 -7.56 -20.62
C ASP A 146 -6.98 -6.53 -21.15
N GLY A 147 -5.85 -6.36 -20.47
CA GLY A 147 -4.82 -5.42 -20.90
C GLY A 147 -4.04 -4.79 -19.75
N TRP A 148 -3.74 -3.50 -19.88
CA TRP A 148 -3.01 -2.72 -18.89
C TRP A 148 -3.95 -1.75 -18.20
N THR A 149 -3.74 -1.53 -16.91
CA THR A 149 -4.44 -0.52 -16.13
C THR A 149 -3.44 0.42 -15.49
N TYR A 150 -3.83 1.69 -15.41
CA TYR A 150 -3.20 2.64 -14.51
C TYR A 150 -4.05 2.68 -13.25
N ASP A 151 -3.43 2.31 -12.13
CA ASP A 151 -4.10 2.29 -10.83
C ASP A 151 -3.67 3.52 -10.02
N TYR A 152 -4.64 4.22 -9.45
CA TYR A 152 -4.42 5.41 -8.65
C TYR A 152 -5.30 5.38 -7.40
N THR A 153 -4.66 5.48 -6.24
CA THR A 153 -5.34 5.56 -4.95
C THR A 153 -5.31 6.99 -4.43
N VAL A 154 -6.50 7.50 -4.11
CA VAL A 154 -6.70 8.86 -3.61
C VAL A 154 -6.45 8.90 -2.10
N GLY A 155 -5.17 8.83 -1.70
CA GLY A 155 -4.72 8.85 -0.30
C GLY A 155 -5.28 7.69 0.54
N PHE A 156 -4.65 7.41 1.69
CA PHE A 156 -5.30 6.65 2.75
C PHE A 156 -5.40 7.57 3.97
N PRO A 157 -6.45 7.46 4.80
CA PRO A 157 -6.29 7.89 6.18
C PRO A 157 -5.10 7.12 6.76
N GLU A 158 -4.18 7.79 7.46
CA GLU A 158 -3.27 7.07 8.37
C GLU A 158 -4.11 6.19 9.31
N ASP A 159 -3.57 5.07 9.79
CA ASP A 159 -4.29 4.21 10.73
C ASP A 159 -4.85 5.03 11.91
N GLY A 160 -6.17 5.03 12.07
CA GLY A 160 -6.88 5.80 13.10
C GLY A 160 -7.14 7.28 12.78
N ALA A 161 -6.67 7.81 11.65
CA ALA A 161 -7.01 9.15 11.19
C ALA A 161 -8.41 9.20 10.57
N ALA A 162 -9.11 10.31 10.77
CA ALA A 162 -10.40 10.53 10.11
C ALA A 162 -10.19 10.67 8.60
N ALA A 163 -11.04 10.03 7.81
CA ALA A 163 -11.07 10.22 6.37
C ALA A 163 -11.22 11.71 6.04
N THR A 164 -10.41 12.20 5.11
CA THR A 164 -10.45 13.60 4.67
C THR A 164 -11.20 13.71 3.35
N THR A 165 -11.88 14.83 3.17
CA THR A 165 -12.60 15.12 1.93
C THR A 165 -11.74 16.01 1.04
N ILE A 166 -11.60 15.58 -0.21
CA ILE A 166 -10.94 16.33 -1.28
C ILE A 166 -12.03 17.03 -2.08
N GLY A 167 -11.90 18.35 -2.25
CA GLY A 167 -12.95 19.14 -2.90
C GLY A 167 -13.24 18.70 -4.34
N ALA A 168 -12.19 18.53 -5.15
CA ALA A 168 -12.31 18.08 -6.54
C ALA A 168 -11.16 17.16 -6.95
N LEU A 169 -11.48 16.12 -7.70
CA LEU A 169 -10.53 15.19 -8.31
C LEU A 169 -10.73 15.18 -9.82
N THR A 170 -9.64 15.25 -10.57
CA THR A 170 -9.65 14.97 -12.02
C THR A 170 -8.50 14.03 -12.34
N VAL A 171 -8.80 12.96 -13.07
CA VAL A 171 -7.79 12.02 -13.58
C VAL A 171 -7.83 12.04 -15.09
N THR A 172 -6.69 12.37 -15.70
CA THR A 172 -6.51 12.43 -17.15
C THR A 172 -5.41 11.45 -17.54
N VAL A 173 -5.71 10.51 -18.43
CA VAL A 173 -4.75 9.53 -18.96
C VAL A 173 -4.65 9.70 -20.46
N ASP A 174 -3.42 9.89 -20.97
CA ASP A 174 -3.12 10.12 -22.38
C ASP A 174 -3.99 11.22 -23.02
N GLY A 175 -4.18 12.31 -22.27
CA GLY A 175 -4.99 13.46 -22.69
C GLY A 175 -6.50 13.25 -22.66
N LYS A 176 -7.00 12.09 -22.19
CA LYS A 176 -8.43 11.81 -22.02
C LYS A 176 -8.80 11.83 -20.55
N VAL A 177 -9.86 12.56 -20.21
CA VAL A 177 -10.40 12.55 -18.85
C VAL A 177 -11.01 11.18 -18.58
N ALA A 178 -10.44 10.48 -17.59
CA ALA A 178 -10.86 9.16 -17.15
C ALA A 178 -11.84 9.24 -15.98
N ALA A 179 -11.66 10.21 -15.07
CA ALA A 179 -12.54 10.44 -13.93
C ALA A 179 -12.62 11.92 -13.58
N THR A 180 -13.77 12.35 -13.08
CA THR A 180 -13.98 13.67 -12.47
C THR A 180 -14.96 13.51 -11.33
N GLU A 181 -14.53 13.82 -10.12
CA GLU A 181 -15.29 13.61 -8.90
C GLU A 181 -15.21 14.87 -8.03
N THR A 182 -16.22 15.07 -7.18
CA THR A 182 -16.27 16.17 -6.21
C THR A 182 -16.55 15.61 -4.83
N ASP A 183 -16.03 16.26 -3.78
CA ASP A 183 -16.19 15.84 -2.39
C ASP A 183 -15.74 14.38 -2.16
N VAL A 184 -14.59 14.03 -2.74
CA VAL A 184 -14.03 12.68 -2.72
C VAL A 184 -13.50 12.35 -1.33
N THR A 185 -13.93 11.23 -0.77
CA THR A 185 -13.36 10.72 0.48
C THR A 185 -12.02 10.04 0.21
N SER A 186 -11.01 10.31 1.03
CA SER A 186 -9.72 9.61 0.97
C SER A 186 -9.90 8.09 1.04
N GLY A 187 -9.13 7.33 0.26
CA GLY A 187 -9.24 5.87 0.13
C GLY A 187 -9.99 5.40 -1.12
N LEU A 188 -10.33 6.30 -2.04
CA LEU A 188 -10.91 5.93 -3.34
C LEU A 188 -9.83 5.30 -4.23
N ASP A 189 -10.05 4.06 -4.65
CA ASP A 189 -9.23 3.38 -5.65
C ASP A 189 -9.81 3.54 -7.06
N LEU A 190 -8.97 3.96 -8.00
CA LEU A 190 -9.32 4.14 -9.40
C LEU A 190 -8.43 3.27 -10.27
N SER A 191 -9.02 2.38 -11.06
CA SER A 191 -8.34 1.62 -12.11
C SER A 191 -8.78 2.09 -13.48
N VAL A 192 -7.87 2.71 -14.24
CA VAL A 192 -8.13 3.25 -15.57
C VAL A 192 -7.54 2.33 -16.64
N PRO A 193 -8.36 1.73 -17.52
CA PRO A 193 -7.85 0.92 -18.63
C PRO A 193 -6.98 1.74 -19.60
N VAL A 194 -5.76 1.28 -19.83
CA VAL A 194 -4.84 1.85 -20.82
C VAL A 194 -5.03 1.08 -22.13
N THR A 195 -5.62 1.77 -23.11
CA THR A 195 -5.96 1.18 -24.42
C THR A 195 -4.77 1.12 -25.39
N ALA A 196 -3.63 1.72 -25.02
CA ALA A 196 -2.45 1.72 -25.87
C ALA A 196 -1.87 0.29 -26.03
N THR A 197 -1.67 -0.13 -27.28
CA THR A 197 -0.92 -1.37 -27.55
C THR A 197 0.55 -1.11 -27.30
N ILE A 198 1.08 -1.70 -26.24
CA ILE A 198 2.50 -1.57 -25.88
C ILE A 198 3.32 -2.46 -26.80
N ALA A 199 4.17 -1.84 -27.62
CA ALA A 199 5.06 -2.54 -28.54
C ALA A 199 6.07 -3.42 -27.77
N PRO A 200 6.39 -4.64 -28.27
CA PRO A 200 7.40 -5.50 -27.65
C PRO A 200 8.81 -4.91 -27.68
N VAL A 201 9.09 -4.01 -28.61
CA VAL A 201 10.35 -3.28 -28.69
C VAL A 201 10.02 -1.81 -28.82
N MET A 202 10.54 -1.01 -27.91
CA MET A 202 10.44 0.44 -27.91
C MET A 202 11.83 1.02 -28.05
N ARG A 203 11.95 2.09 -28.84
CA ARG A 203 13.23 2.75 -29.10
C ARG A 203 13.03 4.26 -29.05
N GLU A 204 13.86 4.91 -28.25
CA GLU A 204 13.93 6.36 -28.14
C GLU A 204 15.33 6.82 -28.54
N VAL A 205 15.41 7.82 -29.42
CA VAL A 205 16.68 8.42 -29.84
C VAL A 205 16.76 9.81 -29.25
N LYS A 206 17.72 10.02 -28.36
CA LYS A 206 18.06 11.31 -27.76
C LYS A 206 19.44 11.77 -28.24
N ALA A 207 19.81 12.99 -27.88
CA ALA A 207 21.10 13.58 -28.26
C ALA A 207 22.31 12.81 -27.71
N ASP A 208 22.15 12.17 -26.55
CA ASP A 208 23.17 11.41 -25.83
C ASP A 208 23.19 9.91 -26.16
N GLY A 209 22.16 9.38 -26.82
CA GLY A 209 22.15 7.97 -27.21
C GLY A 209 20.82 7.45 -27.74
N THR A 210 20.82 6.15 -28.04
CA THR A 210 19.61 5.39 -28.32
C THR A 210 19.27 4.53 -27.11
N TYR A 211 18.08 4.73 -26.56
CA TYR A 211 17.51 3.93 -25.49
C TYR A 211 16.57 2.90 -26.11
N THR A 212 16.72 1.63 -25.74
CA THR A 212 15.87 0.54 -26.23
C THR A 212 15.33 -0.25 -25.06
N ALA A 213 14.01 -0.39 -25.01
CA ALA A 213 13.32 -1.28 -24.09
C ALA A 213 12.79 -2.48 -24.89
N VAL A 214 13.07 -3.69 -24.41
CA VAL A 214 12.57 -4.93 -25.00
C VAL A 214 11.70 -5.63 -23.98
N ARG A 215 10.42 -5.76 -24.29
CA ARG A 215 9.45 -6.52 -23.52
C ARG A 215 9.27 -7.89 -24.13
N VAL A 216 9.70 -8.92 -23.41
CA VAL A 216 9.44 -10.31 -23.78
C VAL A 216 8.23 -10.80 -22.98
N ALA A 217 7.09 -10.94 -23.66
CA ALA A 217 5.94 -11.63 -23.11
C ALA A 217 5.79 -12.98 -23.83
N PRO A 218 5.51 -14.08 -23.12
CA PRO A 218 5.05 -15.30 -23.77
C PRO A 218 3.79 -14.97 -24.56
N ASP A 219 3.78 -15.31 -25.85
CA ASP A 219 2.59 -15.18 -26.70
C ASP A 219 1.74 -16.45 -26.52
N PRO A 220 0.62 -16.40 -25.77
CA PRO A 220 -0.18 -17.59 -25.47
C PRO A 220 -0.65 -18.30 -26.74
N SER A 221 -0.88 -17.54 -27.82
CA SER A 221 -1.33 -18.08 -29.11
C SER A 221 -0.29 -18.99 -29.77
N ARG A 222 1.01 -18.75 -29.51
CA ARG A 222 2.12 -19.59 -29.99
C ARG A 222 2.22 -20.94 -29.30
N PHE A 223 1.55 -21.12 -28.16
CA PHE A 223 1.46 -22.41 -27.48
C PHE A 223 0.33 -23.31 -28.02
N GLY A 224 -0.24 -22.98 -29.18
CA GLY A 224 -1.02 -23.89 -30.02
C GLY A 224 -2.45 -24.14 -29.55
N GLY A 225 -3.17 -23.10 -29.12
CA GLY A 225 -4.57 -23.24 -28.67
C GLY A 225 -4.73 -24.10 -27.42
N ARG A 226 -3.62 -24.46 -26.75
CA ARG A 226 -3.67 -24.92 -25.36
C ARG A 226 -4.27 -23.77 -24.58
N THR A 227 -5.55 -23.89 -24.24
CA THR A 227 -6.24 -23.07 -23.25
C THR A 227 -5.24 -22.84 -22.13
N ALA A 228 -5.06 -21.57 -21.70
CA ALA A 228 -4.17 -21.20 -20.60
C ALA A 228 -4.21 -22.33 -19.59
N LEU A 229 -3.07 -23.02 -19.34
CA LEU A 229 -3.03 -24.27 -18.56
C LEU A 229 -4.00 -24.11 -17.42
N ALA A 230 -5.15 -24.82 -17.47
CA ALA A 230 -6.15 -24.68 -16.45
C ALA A 230 -5.40 -24.93 -15.16
N ARG A 231 -5.30 -23.91 -14.29
CA ARG A 231 -4.55 -24.06 -13.04
C ARG A 231 -5.14 -25.29 -12.39
N GLY A 232 -4.34 -26.34 -12.28
CA GLY A 232 -4.78 -27.58 -11.66
C GLY A 232 -5.15 -27.31 -10.21
N PRO A 233 -5.87 -28.25 -9.57
CA PRO A 233 -6.16 -28.18 -8.15
C PRO A 233 -4.92 -27.79 -7.34
N ARG A 234 -5.01 -26.70 -6.57
CA ARG A 234 -3.92 -26.24 -5.71
C ARG A 234 -3.89 -27.09 -4.45
N ARG A 235 -2.69 -27.22 -3.89
CA ARG A 235 -2.42 -27.83 -2.59
C ARG A 235 -1.72 -26.80 -1.74
N ILE A 236 -2.41 -26.22 -0.78
CA ILE A 236 -1.97 -25.02 -0.09
C ILE A 236 -1.60 -25.38 1.35
N ALA A 237 -0.39 -25.06 1.77
CA ALA A 237 -0.04 -25.08 3.19
C ALA A 237 -0.01 -23.64 3.69
N VAL A 238 -0.89 -23.32 4.64
CA VAL A 238 -0.89 -22.02 5.31
C VAL A 238 -0.13 -22.18 6.63
N VAL A 239 0.97 -21.45 6.79
CA VAL A 239 1.69 -21.33 8.05
C VAL A 239 1.17 -20.09 8.75
N PHE A 240 0.58 -20.27 9.93
CA PHE A 240 0.00 -19.19 10.72
C PHE A 240 0.83 -19.01 11.99
N ASP A 241 1.42 -17.83 12.16
CA ASP A 241 2.22 -17.49 13.32
C ASP A 241 1.34 -17.36 14.57
N THR A 242 1.52 -18.28 15.52
CA THR A 242 0.85 -18.32 16.81
C THR A 242 1.78 -17.96 17.97
N SER A 243 2.90 -17.29 17.68
CA SER A 243 3.80 -16.77 18.70
C SER A 243 3.16 -15.63 19.51
N ARG A 244 3.75 -15.34 20.68
CA ARG A 244 3.23 -14.31 21.58
C ARG A 244 3.28 -12.90 20.98
N SER A 245 4.25 -12.59 20.11
CA SER A 245 4.33 -11.28 19.42
C SER A 245 3.21 -11.06 18.42
N SER A 246 2.58 -12.14 17.93
CA SER A 246 1.48 -12.08 16.96
C SER A 246 0.13 -11.66 17.56
N LEU A 247 0.02 -11.62 18.90
CA LEU A 247 -1.24 -11.38 19.62
C LEU A 247 -1.96 -10.08 19.21
N GLU A 248 -1.22 -8.99 19.03
CA GLU A 248 -1.81 -7.69 18.67
C GLU A 248 -2.43 -7.71 17.27
N GLY A 249 -1.78 -8.40 16.31
CA GLY A 249 -2.24 -8.51 14.93
C GLY A 249 -3.22 -9.67 14.67
N ARG A 250 -3.44 -10.55 15.64
CA ARG A 250 -4.17 -11.81 15.46
C ARG A 250 -5.59 -11.66 14.90
N PRO A 251 -6.42 -10.68 15.31
CA PRO A 251 -7.75 -10.50 14.72
C PRO A 251 -7.69 -10.28 13.20
N LEU A 252 -6.82 -9.38 12.74
CA LEU A 252 -6.64 -9.08 11.33
C LEU A 252 -6.06 -10.28 10.56
N GLN A 253 -5.13 -11.01 11.16
CA GLN A 253 -4.56 -12.23 10.56
C GLN A 253 -5.61 -13.34 10.37
N LEU A 254 -6.53 -13.51 11.33
CA LEU A 254 -7.63 -14.46 11.22
C LEU A 254 -8.63 -14.05 10.13
N GLU A 255 -8.95 -12.75 10.02
CA GLU A 255 -9.75 -12.22 8.91
C GLU A 255 -9.09 -12.47 7.55
N LEU A 256 -7.77 -12.22 7.44
CA LEU A 256 -6.99 -12.50 6.24
C LEU A 256 -7.01 -13.99 5.88
N LEU A 257 -6.85 -14.87 6.87
CA LEU A 257 -6.94 -16.31 6.67
C LEU A 257 -8.32 -16.72 6.15
N GLN A 258 -9.39 -16.22 6.79
CA GLN A 258 -10.75 -16.55 6.41
C GLN A 258 -11.07 -16.09 4.98
N ALA A 259 -10.67 -14.86 4.62
CA ALA A 259 -10.81 -14.35 3.26
C ALA A 259 -9.99 -15.21 2.27
N THR A 260 -8.74 -15.53 2.59
CA THR A 260 -7.85 -16.34 1.74
C THR A 260 -8.42 -17.73 1.48
N LEU A 261 -8.93 -18.40 2.52
CA LEU A 261 -9.54 -19.73 2.39
C LEU A 261 -10.89 -19.67 1.66
N GLY A 262 -11.62 -18.56 1.76
CA GLY A 262 -12.89 -18.33 1.05
C GLY A 262 -12.74 -18.18 -0.47
N GLU A 263 -11.59 -17.73 -0.95
CA GLU A 263 -11.28 -17.58 -2.38
C GLU A 263 -10.80 -18.90 -3.05
N LEU A 264 -10.63 -19.96 -2.26
CA LEU A 264 -10.21 -21.26 -2.78
C LEU A 264 -11.33 -21.94 -3.55
N ARG A 265 -10.95 -22.64 -4.61
CA ARG A 265 -11.89 -23.38 -5.45
C ARG A 265 -12.26 -24.71 -4.78
N PRO A 266 -13.45 -25.27 -5.04
CA PRO A 266 -13.87 -26.55 -4.43
C PRO A 266 -12.94 -27.74 -4.71
N ASP A 267 -12.15 -27.70 -5.78
CA ASP A 267 -11.14 -28.70 -6.12
C ASP A 267 -9.79 -28.47 -5.44
N ASP A 268 -9.53 -27.27 -4.89
CA ASP A 268 -8.34 -27.00 -4.11
C ASP A 268 -8.35 -27.76 -2.79
N ARG A 269 -7.15 -28.02 -2.27
CA ARG A 269 -6.94 -28.57 -0.94
C ARG A 269 -6.03 -27.68 -0.11
N PHE A 270 -6.28 -27.61 1.19
CA PHE A 270 -5.45 -26.81 2.09
C PHE A 270 -5.18 -27.50 3.43
N VAL A 271 -4.15 -27.02 4.12
CA VAL A 271 -3.95 -27.27 5.55
C VAL A 271 -3.38 -26.04 6.22
N VAL A 272 -3.94 -25.68 7.38
CA VAL A 272 -3.39 -24.66 8.26
C VAL A 272 -2.47 -25.30 9.29
N LEU A 273 -1.27 -24.74 9.43
CA LEU A 273 -0.24 -25.09 10.39
C LEU A 273 -0.11 -23.93 11.36
N ALA A 274 -0.52 -24.12 12.61
CA ALA A 274 -0.18 -23.19 13.67
C ALA A 274 1.30 -23.34 14.02
N SER A 275 2.02 -22.23 14.08
CA SER A 275 3.46 -22.25 14.25
C SER A 275 3.90 -21.28 15.34
N ASP A 276 4.57 -21.83 16.34
CA ASP A 276 5.39 -21.11 17.30
C ASP A 276 6.81 -21.73 17.30
N VAL A 277 7.27 -22.24 18.45
CA VAL A 277 8.45 -23.11 18.56
C VAL A 277 8.12 -24.56 18.15
N THR A 278 6.84 -24.87 18.00
CA THR A 278 6.27 -26.12 17.51
C THR A 278 5.37 -25.84 16.31
N VAL A 279 5.17 -26.85 15.48
CA VAL A 279 4.27 -26.77 14.32
C VAL A 279 3.12 -27.76 14.52
N THR A 280 1.91 -27.24 14.68
CA THR A 280 0.72 -28.03 14.92
C THR A 280 -0.25 -27.90 13.74
N PRO A 281 -0.48 -28.97 12.96
CA PRO A 281 -1.44 -28.93 11.87
C PRO A 281 -2.89 -29.02 12.38
N HIS A 282 -3.80 -28.25 11.78
CA HIS A 282 -5.23 -28.34 12.11
C HIS A 282 -5.87 -29.68 11.67
N ALA A 283 -5.24 -30.37 10.71
CA ALA A 283 -5.70 -31.64 10.16
C ALA A 283 -4.50 -32.52 9.77
N THR A 284 -4.67 -33.84 9.83
CA THR A 284 -3.60 -34.82 9.51
C THR A 284 -3.18 -34.79 8.03
N GLU A 285 -4.10 -34.41 7.15
CA GLU A 285 -3.87 -34.28 5.70
C GLU A 285 -4.46 -32.96 5.20
N MET A 286 -4.11 -32.58 3.96
CA MET A 286 -4.76 -31.45 3.29
C MET A 286 -6.22 -31.78 2.97
N VAL A 287 -7.13 -30.97 3.50
CA VAL A 287 -8.59 -31.10 3.38
C VAL A 287 -9.10 -30.38 2.13
N ALA A 288 -10.27 -30.77 1.64
CA ALA A 288 -10.92 -30.08 0.52
C ALA A 288 -11.37 -28.67 0.94
N ALA A 289 -11.17 -27.68 0.07
CA ALA A 289 -11.62 -26.32 0.30
C ALA A 289 -13.16 -26.26 0.34
N SER A 290 -13.70 -25.88 1.49
CA SER A 290 -15.12 -25.64 1.70
C SER A 290 -15.29 -24.59 2.80
N ALA A 291 -16.43 -23.91 2.81
CA ALA A 291 -16.75 -22.93 3.86
C ALA A 291 -16.67 -23.56 5.26
N ALA A 292 -17.16 -24.80 5.43
CA ALA A 292 -17.08 -25.52 6.70
C ALA A 292 -15.63 -25.80 7.12
N ALA A 293 -14.80 -26.33 6.22
CA ALA A 293 -13.39 -26.58 6.51
C ALA A 293 -12.62 -25.29 6.84
N ALA A 294 -12.95 -24.16 6.18
CA ALA A 294 -12.36 -22.87 6.49
C ALA A 294 -12.74 -22.39 7.89
N THR A 295 -14.03 -22.49 8.27
CA THR A 295 -14.49 -22.19 9.62
C THR A 295 -13.81 -23.08 10.68
N ASP A 296 -13.68 -24.38 10.40
CA ASP A 296 -13.02 -25.32 11.32
C ASP A 296 -11.53 -24.96 11.52
N ALA A 297 -10.84 -24.52 10.47
CA ALA A 297 -9.43 -24.10 10.55
C ALA A 297 -9.26 -22.80 11.36
N VAL A 298 -10.17 -21.84 11.21
CA VAL A 298 -10.18 -20.60 12.02
C VAL A 298 -10.45 -20.94 13.49
N ALA A 299 -11.47 -21.76 13.77
CA ALA A 299 -11.80 -22.18 15.13
C ALA A 299 -10.66 -22.98 15.80
N PHE A 300 -9.95 -23.80 15.03
CA PHE A 300 -8.73 -24.47 15.50
C PHE A 300 -7.69 -23.44 15.98
N LEU A 301 -7.43 -22.39 15.19
CA LEU A 301 -6.49 -21.36 15.57
C LEU A 301 -6.97 -20.57 16.77
N GLU A 302 -8.24 -20.20 16.87
CA GLU A 302 -8.80 -19.49 18.05
C GLU A 302 -8.62 -20.28 19.35
N GLY A 303 -8.60 -21.61 19.27
CA GLY A 303 -8.34 -22.50 20.39
C GLY A 303 -6.88 -22.62 20.82
N ILE A 304 -5.93 -22.04 20.06
CA ILE A 304 -4.50 -22.08 20.39
C ILE A 304 -4.14 -20.91 21.30
N GLU A 305 -3.64 -21.25 22.47
CA GLU A 305 -3.00 -20.30 23.37
C GLU A 305 -1.60 -19.96 22.82
N PRO A 306 -1.31 -18.68 22.51
CA PRO A 306 0.00 -18.30 21.98
C PRO A 306 1.09 -18.52 23.01
N ASP A 307 2.03 -19.39 22.68
CA ASP A 307 3.21 -19.63 23.49
C ASP A 307 4.48 -19.54 22.64
N GLY A 308 5.58 -19.20 23.30
CA GLY A 308 6.88 -19.22 22.66
C GLY A 308 7.16 -18.10 21.63
N ALA A 309 8.23 -18.37 20.89
CA ALA A 309 8.86 -17.56 19.85
C ALA A 309 8.62 -18.19 18.48
N SER A 310 8.95 -17.51 17.39
CA SER A 310 8.69 -17.96 16.02
C SER A 310 9.88 -18.75 15.44
N ASP A 311 9.71 -20.05 15.18
CA ASP A 311 10.68 -20.89 14.45
C ASP A 311 10.26 -21.06 12.98
N LEU A 312 10.59 -20.06 12.17
CA LEU A 312 10.17 -20.02 10.76
C LEU A 312 10.78 -21.17 9.93
N ALA A 313 11.98 -21.63 10.29
CA ALA A 313 12.65 -22.72 9.58
C ALA A 313 11.92 -24.05 9.78
N ALA A 314 11.54 -24.36 11.03
CA ALA A 314 10.73 -25.53 11.34
C ALA A 314 9.36 -25.46 10.67
N ALA A 315 8.72 -24.29 10.71
CA ALA A 315 7.42 -24.03 10.10
C ALA A 315 7.41 -24.31 8.58
N LEU A 316 8.38 -23.72 7.86
CA LEU A 316 8.49 -23.89 6.41
C LEU A 316 8.94 -25.30 6.03
N THR A 317 9.75 -25.96 6.85
CA THR A 317 10.13 -27.37 6.63
C THR A 317 8.91 -28.29 6.76
N ALA A 318 8.08 -28.09 7.78
CA ALA A 318 6.84 -28.83 7.97
C ALA A 318 5.85 -28.58 6.82
N ALA A 319 5.72 -27.34 6.36
CA ALA A 319 4.92 -27.00 5.18
C ALA A 319 5.44 -27.72 3.91
N ALA A 320 6.75 -27.69 3.67
CA ALA A 320 7.37 -28.31 2.50
C ALA A 320 7.20 -29.84 2.48
N ALA A 321 7.20 -30.51 3.64
CA ALA A 321 7.01 -31.95 3.75
C ALA A 321 5.65 -32.42 3.19
N LEU A 322 4.64 -31.54 3.19
CA LEU A 322 3.32 -31.80 2.61
C LEU A 322 3.30 -31.71 1.07
N ARG A 323 4.40 -31.28 0.46
CA ARG A 323 4.57 -31.03 -0.99
C ARG A 323 3.46 -30.14 -1.57
N PRO A 324 3.19 -28.97 -0.98
CA PRO A 324 2.19 -28.05 -1.49
C PRO A 324 2.59 -27.52 -2.88
N THR A 325 1.60 -27.05 -3.65
CA THR A 325 1.86 -26.19 -4.81
C THR A 325 2.21 -24.77 -4.37
N ASP A 326 1.69 -24.35 -3.21
CA ASP A 326 1.81 -22.99 -2.69
C ASP A 326 1.94 -23.02 -1.16
N VAL A 327 2.82 -22.18 -0.61
CA VAL A 327 2.91 -21.93 0.83
C VAL A 327 2.51 -20.48 1.08
N ILE A 328 1.59 -20.27 2.00
CA ILE A 328 1.17 -18.93 2.45
C ILE A 328 1.63 -18.79 3.90
N TYR A 329 2.39 -17.74 4.21
CA TYR A 329 2.77 -17.41 5.59
C TYR A 329 1.94 -16.20 6.06
N ILE A 330 1.37 -16.30 7.26
CA ILE A 330 0.63 -15.23 7.91
C ILE A 330 1.30 -14.96 9.27
N GLY A 331 1.97 -13.82 9.39
CA GLY A 331 2.73 -13.40 10.57
C GLY A 331 3.62 -12.19 10.25
N ASP A 332 4.44 -11.75 11.20
CA ASP A 332 5.36 -10.61 11.03
C ASP A 332 6.64 -10.97 10.22
N GLY A 333 6.91 -12.27 10.07
CA GLY A 333 8.05 -12.81 9.31
C GLY A 333 9.38 -12.70 10.05
N VAL A 334 9.39 -12.40 11.35
CA VAL A 334 10.59 -12.23 12.16
C VAL A 334 10.86 -13.51 12.94
N PRO A 335 11.84 -14.35 12.54
CA PRO A 335 12.19 -15.53 13.34
C PRO A 335 12.82 -15.07 14.67
N THR A 336 12.36 -15.66 15.76
CA THR A 336 12.87 -15.39 17.12
C THR A 336 13.35 -16.65 17.83
N TRP A 337 13.22 -17.81 17.17
CA TRP A 337 13.76 -19.11 17.58
C TRP A 337 14.35 -19.88 16.39
N GLY A 338 15.08 -20.96 16.68
CA GLY A 338 15.61 -21.86 15.65
C GLY A 338 16.81 -21.29 14.88
N GLU A 339 16.83 -21.48 13.56
CA GLU A 339 17.90 -21.00 12.69
C GLU A 339 17.79 -19.48 12.46
N LEU A 340 18.39 -18.70 13.37
CA LEU A 340 18.35 -17.23 13.36
C LEU A 340 19.42 -16.55 12.48
N GLY A 341 20.14 -17.32 11.66
CA GLY A 341 21.20 -16.80 10.80
C GLY A 341 22.42 -16.26 11.57
N LYS A 342 23.44 -17.11 11.71
CA LYS A 342 24.83 -16.67 11.51
C LYS A 342 25.40 -17.55 10.40
N ALA A 343 25.40 -17.02 9.18
CA ALA A 343 26.26 -17.45 8.09
C ALA A 343 27.03 -16.21 7.62
#